data_AF-A0A6A7FZ45-F1
#
_entry.id   AF-A0A6A7FZ45-F1
#
_cell.length_a   1.000
_cell.length_b   1.000
_cell.length_c   1.000
_cell.angle_alpha   90.00
_cell.angle_beta   90.00
_cell.angle_gamma   90.00
#
_symmetry.space_group_name_H-M   'P 1'
#
loop_
_entity.id
_entity.type
_entity.pdbx_description
1 polymer ?
#
loop_
_entity_poly.entity_id
_entity_poly.type
_entity_poly.pdbx_seq_one_letter_code
_entity_poly.pdbx_strand_id
1 'polypeptide(L)'
;MASVGVSEGGGGEVMEGFLCPVCLHDLTSIAQLQVHFEEKHATEDSAVLNSIKSIFSKAKKLLNDSDSEDDGNVGGASNSSGAGGESTRASSGGSSRLFSNPFTSSVAAAHQHNYSDPWNWPSSRTGPVRSHTSRFKNIRSDRIDAYVAQTNKLLIRLDKLLTELPTDPVKRKAHERELVPWVEDACVPLCPDCARSFGALTRRRHHCRLCGAIMCHNCSLFLSMTFA
;
A
#
# COMPACT_ATOMS: atom_id res chain seq x y z
N MET A 1 -40.23 -19.14 29.04
CA MET A 1 -39.60 -19.78 27.87
C MET A 1 -39.11 -18.65 26.97
N ALA A 2 -37.87 -18.21 27.14
CA ALA A 2 -37.24 -17.21 26.28
C ALA A 2 -35.92 -17.81 25.82
N SER A 3 -35.86 -18.18 24.54
CA SER A 3 -34.69 -18.78 23.92
C SER A 3 -33.68 -17.69 23.58
N VAL A 4 -32.49 -17.83 24.13
CA VAL A 4 -31.30 -17.03 23.83
C VAL A 4 -30.70 -17.58 22.52
N GLY A 5 -30.63 -16.74 21.49
CA GLY A 5 -29.87 -17.02 20.28
C GLY A 5 -28.45 -16.48 20.42
N VAL A 6 -27.48 -17.39 20.59
CA VAL A 6 -26.05 -17.12 20.49
C VAL A 6 -25.68 -16.96 19.01
N SER A 7 -24.89 -15.96 18.66
CA SER A 7 -24.10 -15.96 17.43
C SER A 7 -22.62 -15.73 17.78
N GLU A 8 -21.86 -16.83 17.77
CA GLU A 8 -20.40 -16.82 17.69
C GLU A 8 -19.95 -16.47 16.27
N GLY A 9 -18.77 -15.85 16.18
CA GLY A 9 -18.34 -15.05 15.04
C GLY A 9 -17.77 -15.76 13.82
N GLY A 10 -17.34 -14.95 12.86
CA GLY A 10 -16.63 -15.38 11.67
C GLY A 10 -15.96 -14.20 10.97
N GLY A 11 -14.64 -14.31 10.79
CA GLY A 11 -13.87 -13.68 9.72
C GLY A 11 -13.77 -12.15 9.72
N GLY A 12 -12.56 -11.64 9.91
CA GLY A 12 -12.19 -10.32 9.39
C GLY A 12 -12.23 -10.35 7.87
N GLU A 13 -13.42 -10.23 7.29
CA GLU A 13 -13.59 -9.87 5.89
C GLU A 13 -13.22 -8.40 5.80
N VAL A 14 -12.10 -8.10 5.15
CA VAL A 14 -11.78 -6.73 4.77
C VAL A 14 -12.94 -6.26 3.91
N MET A 15 -13.77 -5.37 4.45
CA MET A 15 -14.95 -4.85 3.78
C MET A 15 -14.44 -3.97 2.62
N GLU A 16 -14.24 -4.58 1.45
CA GLU A 16 -13.88 -3.89 0.20
C GLU A 16 -15.11 -3.12 -0.30
N GLY A 17 -15.36 -1.96 0.31
CA GLY A 17 -16.51 -1.09 0.05
C GLY A 17 -16.12 0.33 -0.38
N PHE A 18 -17.04 1.03 -1.04
CA PHE A 18 -16.90 2.42 -1.44
C PHE A 18 -17.46 3.34 -0.35
N LEU A 19 -16.58 3.93 0.45
CA LEU A 19 -17.02 4.89 1.47
C LEU A 19 -17.40 6.24 0.84
N CYS A 20 -18.51 6.82 1.31
CA CYS A 20 -18.83 8.20 0.98
C CYS A 20 -17.79 9.16 1.59
N PRO A 21 -17.12 10.02 0.80
CA PRO A 21 -16.06 10.90 1.30
C PRO A 21 -16.58 12.04 2.20
N VAL A 22 -17.88 12.31 2.18
CA VAL A 22 -18.49 13.40 2.96
C VAL A 22 -18.95 12.91 4.33
N CYS A 23 -19.65 11.78 4.39
CA CYS A 23 -20.24 11.27 5.64
C CYS A 23 -19.68 9.92 6.10
N LEU A 24 -18.71 9.36 5.36
CA LEU A 24 -18.05 8.08 5.65
C LEU A 24 -19.00 6.89 5.75
N HIS A 25 -20.17 6.98 5.11
CA HIS A 25 -21.10 5.87 5.01
C HIS A 25 -20.56 4.82 4.05
N ASP A 26 -20.57 3.55 4.47
CA ASP A 26 -20.11 2.45 3.65
C ASP A 26 -21.17 2.06 2.62
N LEU A 27 -20.78 2.16 1.35
CA LEU A 27 -21.63 1.82 0.21
C LEU A 27 -20.88 0.75 -0.53
N THR A 28 -21.41 -0.47 -0.52
CA THR A 28 -20.71 -1.67 -0.99
C THR A 28 -20.52 -1.69 -2.51
N SER A 29 -20.97 -0.67 -3.24
CA SER A 29 -20.76 -0.51 -4.68
C SER A 29 -20.68 0.96 -5.13
N ILE A 30 -20.03 1.20 -6.27
CA ILE A 30 -19.96 2.51 -6.95
C ILE A 30 -21.35 3.07 -7.26
N ALA A 31 -22.29 2.22 -7.72
CA ALA A 31 -23.63 2.66 -8.07
C ALA A 31 -24.38 3.23 -6.85
N GLN A 32 -24.24 2.56 -5.70
CA GLN A 32 -24.82 3.03 -4.44
C GLN A 32 -24.12 4.29 -3.93
N LEU A 33 -22.79 4.38 -4.07
CA LEU A 33 -22.06 5.60 -3.76
C LEU A 33 -22.55 6.79 -4.58
N GLN A 34 -22.75 6.59 -5.88
CA GLN A 34 -23.21 7.64 -6.78
C GLN A 34 -24.63 8.12 -6.41
N VAL A 35 -25.58 7.20 -6.20
CA VAL A 35 -26.95 7.53 -5.78
C VAL A 35 -26.95 8.24 -4.43
N HIS A 36 -26.22 7.72 -3.44
CA HIS A 36 -26.10 8.35 -2.12
C HIS A 36 -25.54 9.77 -2.23
N PHE A 37 -24.53 9.98 -3.08
CA PHE A 37 -23.90 11.27 -3.25
C PHE A 37 -24.81 12.27 -3.95
N GLU A 38 -25.53 11.84 -4.99
CA GLU A 38 -26.53 12.66 -5.70
C GLU A 38 -27.76 12.97 -4.84
N GLU A 39 -28.18 12.10 -3.93
CA GLU A 39 -29.37 12.32 -3.10
C GLU A 39 -29.07 13.06 -1.79
N LYS A 40 -27.97 12.71 -1.10
CA LYS A 40 -27.67 13.23 0.24
C LYS A 40 -26.67 14.38 0.26
N HIS A 41 -25.91 14.58 -0.81
CA HIS A 41 -24.88 15.62 -0.91
C HIS A 41 -25.05 16.52 -2.15
N ALA A 42 -26.19 16.46 -2.85
CA ALA A 42 -26.46 17.31 -4.03
C ALA A 42 -26.45 18.82 -3.74
N THR A 43 -26.65 19.23 -2.49
CA THR A 43 -26.79 20.64 -2.10
C THR A 43 -25.52 21.29 -1.59
N GLU A 44 -24.43 20.54 -1.40
CA GLU A 44 -23.16 21.08 -0.91
C GLU A 44 -22.14 21.16 -2.07
N ASP A 45 -21.93 22.38 -2.53
CA ASP A 45 -20.89 22.86 -3.45
C ASP A 45 -20.81 22.24 -4.85
N SER A 46 -21.64 22.80 -5.75
CA SER A 46 -21.63 22.65 -7.21
C SER A 46 -20.22 22.67 -7.87
N ALA A 47 -19.25 23.35 -7.26
CA ALA A 47 -17.87 23.44 -7.76
C ALA A 47 -17.11 22.09 -7.70
N VAL A 48 -17.32 21.30 -6.65
CA VAL A 48 -16.71 19.97 -6.50
C VAL A 48 -17.40 18.97 -7.43
N LEU A 49 -18.73 19.10 -7.57
CA LEU A 49 -19.54 18.27 -8.46
C LEU A 49 -19.14 18.40 -9.94
N ASN A 50 -18.82 19.61 -10.41
CA ASN A 50 -18.39 19.84 -11.80
C ASN A 50 -17.00 19.26 -12.07
N SER A 51 -16.11 19.31 -11.08
CA SER A 51 -14.77 18.73 -11.15
C SER A 51 -14.84 17.20 -11.18
N ILE A 52 -15.71 16.60 -10.38
CA ILE A 52 -15.97 15.16 -10.33
C ILE A 52 -16.66 14.70 -11.64
N LYS A 53 -17.73 15.36 -12.09
CA LYS A 53 -18.44 15.02 -13.34
C LYS A 53 -17.53 15.06 -14.58
N SER A 54 -16.54 15.95 -14.62
CA SER A 54 -15.54 16.01 -15.70
C SER A 54 -14.63 14.76 -15.76
N ILE A 55 -14.36 14.15 -14.60
CA ILE A 55 -13.54 12.93 -14.50
C ILE A 55 -14.38 11.69 -14.84
N PHE A 56 -15.61 11.61 -14.36
CA PHE A 56 -16.49 10.44 -14.58
C PHE A 56 -17.08 10.37 -15.99
N SER A 57 -17.32 11.50 -16.67
CA SER A 57 -17.78 11.52 -18.07
C SER A 57 -16.76 10.96 -19.05
N LYS A 58 -15.46 11.04 -18.73
CA LYS A 58 -14.39 10.39 -19.51
C LYS A 58 -14.35 8.88 -19.28
N ALA A 59 -14.63 8.40 -18.07
CA ALA A 59 -14.64 6.97 -17.76
C ALA A 59 -15.89 6.26 -18.30
N LYS A 60 -17.07 6.91 -18.26
CA LYS A 60 -18.34 6.33 -18.75
C LYS A 60 -18.34 6.07 -20.25
N LYS A 61 -17.57 6.83 -21.04
CA LYS A 61 -17.40 6.63 -22.48
C LYS A 61 -16.51 5.42 -22.83
N LEU A 62 -15.77 4.88 -21.86
CA LEU A 62 -14.91 3.71 -22.03
C LEU A 62 -15.59 2.39 -21.59
N LEU A 63 -16.81 2.46 -21.03
CA LEU A 63 -17.54 1.30 -20.48
C LEU A 63 -18.82 0.94 -21.24
N ASN A 64 -19.18 1.67 -22.31
CA ASN A 64 -20.39 1.39 -23.10
C ASN A 64 -20.05 1.09 -24.56
N ASP A 65 -19.22 0.07 -24.77
CA ASP A 65 -19.35 -0.80 -25.95
C ASP A 65 -19.06 -2.23 -25.50
N SER A 66 -20.08 -3.05 -25.66
CA SER A 66 -20.22 -4.40 -25.13
C SER A 66 -19.75 -5.46 -26.14
N ASP A 67 -19.14 -6.51 -25.58
CA ASP A 67 -19.31 -7.93 -25.89
C ASP A 67 -18.90 -8.50 -27.26
N SER A 68 -17.84 -9.34 -27.26
CA SER A 68 -18.01 -10.79 -27.43
C SER A 68 -16.68 -11.57 -27.29
N GLU A 69 -16.58 -12.32 -26.18
CA GLU A 69 -15.86 -13.58 -25.89
C GLU A 69 -14.35 -13.75 -26.21
N ASP A 70 -13.53 -13.93 -25.16
CA ASP A 70 -12.26 -14.68 -25.19
C ASP A 70 -12.13 -15.50 -23.89
N ASP A 71 -11.94 -16.81 -24.04
CA ASP A 71 -11.87 -17.77 -22.94
C ASP A 71 -10.46 -18.39 -22.89
N GLY A 72 -9.71 -18.04 -21.85
CA GLY A 72 -8.76 -18.94 -21.20
C GLY A 72 -7.35 -19.15 -21.79
N ASN A 73 -6.37 -18.80 -20.94
CA ASN A 73 -5.39 -19.76 -20.38
C ASN A 73 -3.94 -19.85 -20.96
N VAL A 74 -3.00 -19.32 -20.15
CA VAL A 74 -1.70 -19.88 -19.69
C VAL A 74 -0.53 -20.17 -20.67
N GLY A 75 0.66 -19.66 -20.25
CA GLY A 75 2.02 -20.17 -20.55
C GLY A 75 2.80 -19.28 -21.52
N GLY A 76 3.87 -18.56 -21.12
CA GLY A 76 5.23 -19.07 -20.86
C GLY A 76 5.90 -19.57 -22.16
N ALA A 77 7.08 -19.18 -22.64
CA ALA A 77 8.23 -18.49 -22.08
C ALA A 77 9.27 -18.16 -23.20
N SER A 78 10.26 -17.31 -22.88
CA SER A 78 11.67 -17.31 -23.37
C SER A 78 11.95 -16.91 -24.85
N ASN A 79 13.10 -16.33 -25.25
CA ASN A 79 14.45 -16.63 -24.78
C ASN A 79 15.55 -15.65 -25.25
N SER A 80 16.76 -15.88 -24.69
CA SER A 80 18.13 -15.72 -25.23
C SER A 80 19.02 -14.89 -24.25
N SER A 81 20.23 -15.28 -23.85
CA SER A 81 21.15 -16.38 -24.19
C SER A 81 22.19 -16.55 -23.05
N GLY A 82 22.78 -17.75 -22.89
CA GLY A 82 23.97 -17.93 -22.05
C GLY A 82 24.41 -19.41 -21.95
N ALA A 83 25.70 -19.66 -22.13
CA ALA A 83 26.31 -20.91 -22.58
C ALA A 83 26.71 -21.95 -21.49
N GLY A 84 26.96 -23.19 -21.93
CA GLY A 84 27.94 -24.12 -21.32
C GLY A 84 27.42 -25.52 -20.93
N GLY A 85 28.16 -26.58 -21.29
CA GLY A 85 28.28 -27.81 -20.47
C GLY A 85 27.71 -29.14 -20.97
N GLU A 86 28.57 -29.91 -21.64
CA GLU A 86 28.76 -31.38 -21.71
C GLU A 86 27.80 -32.45 -21.07
N SER A 87 27.61 -33.52 -21.86
CA SER A 87 27.47 -34.96 -21.54
C SER A 87 26.15 -35.65 -21.12
N THR A 88 25.84 -36.66 -21.96
CA THR A 88 25.26 -38.01 -21.71
C THR A 88 23.80 -38.32 -22.07
N ARG A 89 23.70 -39.22 -23.09
CA ARG A 89 22.86 -40.43 -23.24
C ARG A 89 21.32 -40.35 -23.22
N ALA A 90 20.79 -40.50 -24.45
CA ALA A 90 20.02 -41.64 -24.96
C ALA A 90 18.52 -41.80 -24.63
N SER A 91 17.78 -42.01 -25.74
CA SER A 91 16.56 -42.83 -25.89
C SER A 91 15.28 -42.23 -25.28
N SER A 92 14.10 -42.26 -25.90
CA SER A 92 13.62 -43.02 -27.06
C SER A 92 12.16 -42.63 -27.32
N GLY A 93 11.75 -42.61 -28.60
CA GLY A 93 10.39 -42.89 -29.06
C GLY A 93 9.35 -41.78 -28.83
N GLY A 94 8.54 -41.38 -29.80
CA GLY A 94 8.36 -41.91 -31.15
C GLY A 94 7.01 -41.44 -31.67
N SER A 95 7.02 -40.99 -32.94
CA SER A 95 5.92 -41.06 -33.91
C SER A 95 4.58 -40.44 -33.52
N SER A 96 4.24 -39.32 -34.15
CA SER A 96 3.44 -39.28 -35.40
C SER A 96 2.06 -38.71 -35.06
N ARG A 97 1.39 -37.86 -35.82
CA ARG A 97 1.47 -37.52 -37.25
C ARG A 97 0.50 -36.34 -37.45
N LEU A 98 0.74 -35.55 -38.50
CA LEU A 98 -0.26 -34.79 -39.27
C LEU A 98 -0.94 -33.61 -38.55
N PHE A 99 -0.57 -32.38 -38.90
CA PHE A 99 -1.49 -31.34 -39.38
C PHE A 99 -0.66 -30.08 -39.76
N SER A 100 -0.74 -29.69 -41.03
CA SER A 100 -0.09 -28.49 -41.56
C SER A 100 -0.76 -27.23 -41.01
N ASN A 101 0.01 -26.24 -40.55
CA ASN A 101 -0.53 -24.98 -40.02
C ASN A 101 -0.74 -23.96 -41.16
N PRO A 102 -1.95 -23.40 -41.37
CA PRO A 102 -2.27 -22.54 -42.52
C PRO A 102 -1.82 -21.07 -42.39
N PHE A 103 -1.03 -20.70 -41.38
CA PHE A 103 -0.69 -19.30 -41.10
C PHE A 103 0.60 -18.78 -41.77
N THR A 104 1.23 -19.52 -42.67
CA THR A 104 2.29 -18.97 -43.53
C THR A 104 1.70 -18.47 -44.84
N SER A 105 0.93 -17.39 -44.80
CA SER A 105 0.72 -16.55 -45.98
C SER A 105 1.47 -15.24 -45.80
N SER A 106 2.64 -15.21 -46.43
CA SER A 106 3.28 -13.98 -46.90
C SER A 106 2.26 -13.17 -47.70
N VAL A 107 1.76 -12.09 -47.13
CA VAL A 107 1.08 -11.04 -47.91
C VAL A 107 1.92 -9.78 -47.81
N ALA A 108 2.85 -9.66 -48.74
CA ALA A 108 3.38 -8.38 -49.16
C ALA A 108 2.23 -7.60 -49.82
N ALA A 109 1.51 -6.79 -49.05
CA ALA A 109 0.58 -5.79 -49.56
C ALA A 109 1.08 -4.41 -49.19
N ALA A 110 1.72 -3.75 -50.15
CA ALA A 110 2.00 -2.33 -50.11
C ALA A 110 0.67 -1.57 -50.08
N HIS A 111 0.21 -1.15 -48.90
CA HIS A 111 -0.92 -0.24 -48.77
C HIS A 111 -0.47 1.18 -49.09
N GLN A 112 -0.93 1.68 -50.23
CA GLN A 112 -0.88 3.08 -50.62
C GLN A 112 -1.56 3.93 -49.53
N HIS A 113 -0.83 4.90 -48.99
CA HIS A 113 -1.31 5.82 -47.97
C HIS A 113 -2.46 6.68 -48.53
N ASN A 114 -3.69 6.41 -48.08
CA ASN A 114 -4.80 7.34 -48.24
C ASN A 114 -4.71 8.39 -47.13
N TYR A 115 -4.30 9.62 -47.48
CA TYR A 115 -3.91 10.70 -46.56
C TYR A 115 -5.11 11.52 -46.06
N SER A 116 -6.24 10.89 -45.74
CA SER A 116 -7.49 11.60 -45.44
C SER A 116 -8.30 10.98 -44.30
N ASP A 117 -7.64 10.48 -43.25
CA ASP A 117 -8.31 10.20 -41.98
C ASP A 117 -7.83 11.21 -40.91
N PRO A 118 -8.67 12.19 -40.52
CA PRO A 118 -8.37 13.16 -39.47
C PRO A 118 -8.12 12.54 -38.08
N TRP A 119 -8.44 11.26 -37.88
CA TRP A 119 -8.25 10.51 -36.64
C TRP A 119 -7.07 9.53 -36.70
N ASN A 120 -6.47 9.35 -37.87
CA ASN A 120 -5.23 8.60 -38.02
C ASN A 120 -4.07 9.50 -37.61
N TRP A 121 -3.89 9.66 -36.29
CA TRP A 121 -2.66 10.22 -35.74
C TRP A 121 -1.51 9.37 -36.29
N PRO A 122 -0.60 9.92 -37.13
CA PRO A 122 0.54 9.16 -37.61
C PRO A 122 1.24 8.64 -36.37
N SER A 123 1.35 7.32 -36.22
CA SER A 123 1.84 6.66 -35.01
C SER A 123 3.07 7.40 -34.52
N SER A 124 2.86 8.28 -33.54
CA SER A 124 3.80 9.36 -33.26
C SER A 124 5.09 8.68 -32.88
N ARG A 125 6.17 8.95 -33.63
CA ARG A 125 7.50 8.45 -33.29
C ARG A 125 7.72 8.81 -31.84
N THR A 126 7.67 7.81 -30.96
CA THR A 126 7.71 7.99 -29.52
C THR A 126 8.93 8.84 -29.21
N GLY A 127 8.71 10.02 -28.63
CA GLY A 127 9.79 10.90 -28.23
C GLY A 127 10.71 10.20 -27.24
N PRO A 128 11.94 10.71 -27.00
CA PRO A 128 12.86 10.10 -26.04
C PRO A 128 12.17 9.89 -24.67
N VAL A 129 12.01 8.62 -24.26
CA VAL A 129 11.45 8.27 -22.95
C VAL A 129 12.59 8.08 -21.95
N ARG A 130 12.42 8.61 -20.74
CA ARG A 130 13.34 8.38 -19.61
C ARG A 130 12.60 7.69 -18.47
N SER A 131 13.23 6.65 -17.90
CA SER A 131 12.72 5.96 -16.72
C SER A 131 13.30 6.57 -15.45
N HIS A 132 12.43 6.83 -14.46
CA HIS A 132 12.81 7.29 -13.13
C HIS A 132 12.67 6.20 -12.06
N THR A 133 12.35 4.97 -12.46
CA THR A 133 12.05 3.87 -11.55
C THR A 133 13.20 3.53 -10.61
N SER A 134 14.45 3.54 -11.10
CA SER A 134 15.62 3.24 -10.25
C SER A 134 15.83 4.30 -9.17
N ARG A 135 15.70 5.59 -9.52
CA ARG A 135 15.78 6.70 -8.54
C ARG A 135 14.68 6.57 -7.49
N PHE A 136 13.44 6.28 -7.91
CA PHE A 136 12.32 6.04 -7.00
C PHE A 136 12.60 4.88 -6.05
N LYS A 137 13.08 3.74 -6.57
CA LYS A 137 13.42 2.55 -5.78
C LYS A 137 14.45 2.88 -4.71
N ASN A 138 15.54 3.58 -5.07
CA ASN A 138 16.58 3.94 -4.11
C ASN A 138 16.04 4.82 -2.98
N ILE A 139 15.30 5.89 -3.32
CA ILE A 139 14.69 6.77 -2.30
C ILE A 139 13.74 6.00 -1.39
N ARG A 140 12.96 5.06 -1.96
CA ARG A 140 12.05 4.21 -1.19
C ARG A 140 12.82 3.27 -0.27
N SER A 141 13.86 2.61 -0.77
CA SER A 141 14.69 1.69 0.02
C SER A 141 15.34 2.41 1.20
N ASP A 142 15.97 3.57 0.98
CA ASP A 142 16.62 4.34 2.05
C ASP A 142 15.64 4.69 3.18
N ARG A 143 14.38 5.04 2.82
CA ARG A 143 13.32 5.32 3.79
C ARG A 143 12.88 4.07 4.55
N ILE A 144 12.74 2.94 3.85
CA ILE A 144 12.37 1.67 4.47
C ILE A 144 13.47 1.23 5.44
N ASP A 145 14.73 1.30 5.02
CA ASP A 145 15.88 0.88 5.84
C ASP A 145 15.98 1.71 7.13
N ALA A 146 15.77 3.03 7.03
CA ALA A 146 15.71 3.91 8.20
C ALA A 146 14.57 3.52 9.17
N TYR A 147 13.37 3.24 8.64
CA TYR A 147 12.23 2.82 9.44
C TYR A 147 12.45 1.46 10.11
N VAL A 148 12.98 0.49 9.37
CA VAL A 148 13.31 -0.85 9.86
C VAL A 148 14.35 -0.76 10.96
N ALA A 149 15.43 0.01 10.76
CA ALA A 149 16.46 0.20 11.76
C ALA A 149 15.91 0.87 13.03
N GLN A 150 15.05 1.88 12.90
CA GLN A 150 14.43 2.55 14.05
C GLN A 150 13.49 1.60 14.81
N THR A 151 12.67 0.84 14.11
CA THR A 151 11.72 -0.11 14.69
C THR A 151 12.44 -1.26 15.39
N ASN A 152 13.44 -1.86 14.75
CA ASN A 152 14.23 -2.94 15.34
C ASN A 152 14.95 -2.50 16.62
N LYS A 153 15.43 -1.25 16.69
CA LYS A 153 16.00 -0.68 17.92
C LYS A 153 14.97 -0.65 19.05
N LEU A 154 13.71 -0.31 18.76
CA LEU A 154 12.64 -0.32 19.78
C LEU A 154 12.30 -1.74 20.20
N LEU A 155 12.18 -2.68 19.28
CA LEU A 155 11.91 -4.08 19.61
C LEU A 155 12.99 -4.68 20.52
N ILE A 156 14.27 -4.48 20.19
CA ILE A 156 15.40 -4.95 21.01
C ILE A 156 15.39 -4.30 22.39
N ARG A 157 15.10 -2.99 22.47
CA ARG A 157 14.99 -2.30 23.77
C ARG A 157 13.83 -2.83 24.60
N LEU A 158 12.67 -3.06 23.96
CA LEU A 158 11.50 -3.61 24.65
C LEU A 158 11.81 -4.98 25.25
N ASP A 159 12.43 -5.86 24.47
CA ASP A 159 12.84 -7.19 24.94
C ASP A 159 13.69 -7.09 26.21
N LYS A 160 14.79 -6.32 26.16
CA LYS A 160 15.66 -6.12 27.33
C LYS A 160 14.93 -5.51 28.53
N LEU A 161 14.01 -4.58 28.28
CA LEU A 161 13.17 -3.97 29.31
C LEU A 161 12.13 -4.92 29.92
N LEU A 162 11.86 -6.07 29.30
CA LEU A 162 10.94 -7.07 29.80
C LEU A 162 11.67 -8.28 30.40
N THR A 163 12.83 -8.66 29.85
CA THR A 163 13.50 -9.94 30.18
C THR A 163 14.75 -9.77 31.04
N GLU A 164 15.49 -8.66 30.93
CA GLU A 164 16.81 -8.47 31.54
C GLU A 164 16.79 -7.54 32.78
N LEU A 165 15.61 -7.25 33.35
CA LEU A 165 15.49 -6.25 34.42
C LEU A 165 16.10 -6.70 35.76
N PRO A 166 17.02 -5.91 36.36
CA PRO A 166 17.51 -6.17 37.70
C PRO A 166 16.38 -6.15 38.76
N THR A 167 16.47 -7.04 39.75
CA THR A 167 15.56 -7.08 40.90
C THR A 167 15.71 -5.85 41.79
N ASP A 168 16.94 -5.36 41.94
CA ASP A 168 17.26 -4.17 42.73
C ASP A 168 16.72 -2.90 42.05
N PRO A 169 15.87 -2.09 42.72
CA PRO A 169 15.23 -0.91 42.15
C PRO A 169 16.24 0.16 41.68
N VAL A 170 17.40 0.29 42.34
CA VAL A 170 18.40 1.30 41.94
C VAL A 170 19.09 0.89 40.65
N LYS A 171 19.51 -0.39 40.57
CA LYS A 171 20.12 -0.96 39.37
C LYS A 171 19.16 -1.01 38.19
N ARG A 172 17.88 -1.28 38.45
CA ARG A 172 16.82 -1.24 37.42
C ARG A 172 16.74 0.12 36.76
N LYS A 173 16.66 1.19 37.54
CA LYS A 173 16.59 2.57 37.01
C LYS A 173 17.85 2.96 36.23
N ALA A 174 19.02 2.48 36.65
CA ALA A 174 20.27 2.70 35.93
C ALA A 174 20.27 1.95 34.58
N HIS A 175 19.86 0.68 34.59
CA HIS A 175 19.75 -0.16 33.39
C HIS A 175 18.76 0.42 32.36
N GLU A 176 17.57 0.86 32.81
CA GLU A 176 16.59 1.54 31.94
C GLU A 176 17.18 2.78 31.24
N ARG A 177 17.97 3.58 31.95
CA ARG A 177 18.60 4.80 31.42
C ARG A 177 19.73 4.50 30.44
N GLU A 178 20.48 3.43 30.66
CA GLU A 178 21.54 2.99 29.75
C GLU A 178 20.97 2.49 28.42
N LEU A 179 19.89 1.71 28.48
CA LEU A 179 19.24 1.16 27.29
C LEU A 179 18.53 2.22 26.45
N VAL A 180 17.93 3.21 27.11
CA VAL A 180 17.07 4.22 26.47
C VAL A 180 17.56 5.62 26.78
N PRO A 181 18.33 6.24 25.86
CA PRO A 181 18.73 7.63 25.95
C PRO A 181 17.49 8.53 25.89
N TRP A 182 17.31 9.36 26.90
CA TRP A 182 16.18 10.30 26.97
C TRP A 182 16.49 11.57 26.19
N VAL A 183 15.51 12.05 25.44
CA VAL A 183 15.62 13.35 24.77
C VAL A 183 15.73 14.44 25.82
N GLU A 184 16.59 15.43 25.58
CA GLU A 184 16.75 16.57 26.48
C GLU A 184 15.52 17.49 26.46
N ASP A 185 15.12 17.96 27.64
CA ASP A 185 13.94 18.82 27.83
C ASP A 185 13.96 20.11 27.00
N ALA A 186 15.15 20.67 26.77
CA ALA A 186 15.33 21.91 26.02
C ALA A 186 15.00 21.77 24.54
N CYS A 187 15.16 20.57 23.97
CA CYS A 187 14.89 20.28 22.56
C CYS A 187 13.40 20.11 22.27
N VAL A 188 12.55 19.96 23.31
CA VAL A 188 11.11 19.67 23.17
C VAL A 188 10.30 20.70 23.95
N PRO A 189 10.06 21.90 23.38
CA PRO A 189 9.30 22.98 24.05
C PRO A 189 7.79 22.71 24.09
N LEU A 190 7.28 21.93 23.13
CA LEU A 190 5.86 21.56 23.00
C LEU A 190 5.71 20.04 23.07
N CYS A 191 4.60 19.55 23.62
CA CYS A 191 4.28 18.13 23.58
C CYS A 191 4.10 17.69 22.12
N PRO A 192 4.85 16.68 21.61
CA PRO A 192 4.73 16.23 20.22
C PRO A 192 3.34 15.72 19.84
N ASP A 193 2.60 15.14 20.80
CA ASP A 193 1.28 14.54 20.53
C ASP A 193 0.13 15.54 20.50
N CYS A 194 0.16 16.58 21.35
CA CYS A 194 -0.95 17.54 21.46
C CYS A 194 -0.56 19.00 21.20
N ALA A 195 0.70 19.25 20.83
CA ALA A 195 1.29 20.56 20.52
C ALA A 195 1.22 21.64 21.62
N ARG A 196 0.70 21.32 22.81
CA ARG A 196 0.62 22.27 23.94
C ARG A 196 1.99 22.46 24.61
N SER A 197 2.30 23.69 24.99
CA SER A 197 3.56 24.05 25.66
C SER A 197 3.66 23.45 27.06
N PHE A 198 4.83 22.95 27.42
CA PHE A 198 5.10 22.54 28.80
C PHE A 198 5.10 23.77 29.73
N GLY A 199 4.47 23.63 30.88
CA GLY A 199 4.37 24.69 31.90
C GLY A 199 5.28 24.39 33.08
N ALA A 200 5.67 25.42 33.84
CA ALA A 200 6.56 25.26 34.98
C ALA A 200 5.98 24.36 36.09
N LEU A 201 4.65 24.33 36.25
CA LEU A 201 4.00 23.59 37.34
C LEU A 201 2.91 22.61 36.88
N THR A 202 2.09 23.01 35.91
CA THR A 202 0.85 22.29 35.55
C THR A 202 1.04 21.21 34.50
N ARG A 203 1.87 21.47 33.47
CA ARG A 203 2.12 20.52 32.37
C ARG A 203 3.60 20.14 32.34
N ARG A 204 3.96 19.15 33.17
CA ARG A 204 5.32 18.61 33.26
C ARG A 204 5.64 17.70 32.07
N ARG A 205 6.94 17.52 31.84
CA ARG A 205 7.48 16.58 30.85
C ARG A 205 7.55 15.19 31.45
N HIS A 206 7.26 14.20 30.62
CA HIS A 206 7.43 12.78 30.91
C HIS A 206 8.25 12.17 29.79
N HIS A 207 9.12 11.21 30.10
CA HIS A 207 9.91 10.49 29.10
C HIS A 207 9.39 9.07 28.90
N CYS A 208 9.34 8.60 27.65
CA CYS A 208 8.95 7.25 27.33
C CYS A 208 10.10 6.31 27.70
N ARG A 209 9.81 5.24 28.44
CA ARG A 209 10.83 4.30 28.90
C ARG A 209 11.38 3.43 27.77
N LEU A 210 10.66 3.32 26.64
CA LEU A 210 11.05 2.51 25.49
C LEU A 210 11.85 3.30 24.45
N CYS A 211 11.42 4.52 24.12
CA CYS A 211 12.02 5.30 23.04
C CYS A 211 12.68 6.61 23.50
N GLY A 212 12.50 7.03 24.76
CA GLY A 212 13.10 8.24 25.30
C GLY A 212 12.43 9.56 24.87
N ALA A 213 11.38 9.51 24.05
CA ALA A 213 10.62 10.67 23.62
C ALA A 213 9.93 11.38 24.80
N ILE A 214 9.70 12.68 24.66
CA ILE A 214 9.03 13.52 25.67
C ILE A 214 7.55 13.70 25.32
N MET A 215 6.65 13.52 26.29
CA MET A 215 5.24 13.86 26.17
C MET A 215 4.67 14.47 27.47
N CYS A 216 3.44 14.97 27.42
CA CYS A 216 2.74 15.49 28.61
C CYS A 216 1.91 14.40 29.30
N HIS A 217 1.48 14.65 30.54
CA HIS A 217 0.71 13.67 31.33
C HIS A 217 -0.50 13.10 30.58
N ASN A 218 -1.31 13.96 29.96
CA ASN A 218 -2.50 13.56 29.23
C ASN A 218 -2.21 12.77 27.94
N CYS A 219 -0.97 12.81 27.45
CA CYS A 219 -0.51 12.06 26.28
C CYS A 219 0.34 10.85 26.67
N SER A 220 0.59 10.65 27.97
CA SER A 220 1.32 9.49 28.47
C SER A 220 0.34 8.41 28.92
N LEU A 221 0.60 7.17 28.51
CA LEU A 221 -0.05 5.97 29.04
C LEU A 221 0.97 5.15 29.81
N PHE A 222 0.56 4.65 30.98
CA PHE A 222 1.38 3.76 31.79
C PHE A 222 0.92 2.33 31.55
N LEU A 223 1.86 1.47 31.17
CA LEU A 223 1.61 0.03 31.06
C LEU A 223 1.84 -0.59 32.44
N SER A 224 0.88 -1.37 32.94
CA SER A 224 1.09 -2.20 34.13
C SER A 224 1.78 -3.50 33.75
N MET A 225 2.70 -3.96 34.60
CA MET A 225 3.44 -5.22 34.39
C MET A 225 2.61 -6.48 34.65
N THR A 226 1.27 -6.39 34.65
CA THR A 226 0.38 -7.54 34.85
C THR A 226 0.31 -8.47 33.63
N PHE A 227 1.03 -8.14 32.56
CA PHE A 227 1.11 -8.91 31.31
C PHE A 227 2.42 -9.69 31.14
N ALA A 228 3.23 -9.78 32.20
CA ALA A 228 4.45 -10.60 32.24
C ALA A 228 4.21 -11.87 33.06
#